data_AF-A0A1Y2CQV1-F1
#
_entry.id   AF-A0A1Y2CQV1-F1
#
_cell.length_a   1.000
_cell.length_b   1.000
_cell.length_c   1.000
_cell.angle_alpha   90.00
_cell.angle_beta   90.00
_cell.angle_gamma   90.00
#
_symmetry.space_group_name_H-M   'P 1'
#
loop_
_entity.id
_entity.type
_entity.pdbx_description
1 polymer ?
#
loop_
_entity_poly.entity_id
_entity_poly.type
_entity_poly.pdbx_seq_one_letter_code
_entity_poly.pdbx_strand_id
1 'polypeptide(L)'
;MDQILCAIENPLMDVTYENEWSIQDPDLMPTTADWALCHRFFMTDKRAGGILLSLDGRGFLDTFFHQPAPLRLVLCAAAAHFSLETSEQVTLSYYNRMGQPAIGQPFFKVALDMCSALMLHIDPDDSPWLHHLQLTEIEKEERRRFFWNCVFTLRTEQSFSADAIQLDLPTGGVRPMRAVTEPYSALPSMDSHGPLCNVYGVIVAIKRHHTVVPTSVEEIITSESVLALGNYLLKVHSSMEDRFLLIAESPQFVSWSDESCDASTSFTVSRNTRHYYYGNRTICGICITDFRLLSFLVKIAETEKRFSIQAHTQPLYPAFESAIVIWFLICRMDPEWRTTVPSLLNQNWKDFRDRLLFLLEFVKGLLLGQHHESGMLMPIITCMQAMMTEVVETLLTGASPGSAEPVEEIIVGMKVCSIGAEEHDEPSITREPWAFLGLLGMEVGPGLRWSGRSEDEWRRFWKKY
;
A
#
# COMPACT_ATOMS: atom_id res chain seq x y z
N MET A 1 19.62 18.29 -24.69
CA MET A 1 18.74 19.46 -24.55
C MET A 1 17.53 19.28 -25.45
N ASP A 2 17.76 18.97 -26.73
CA ASP A 2 16.70 18.71 -27.73
C ASP A 2 15.70 17.62 -27.33
N GLN A 3 16.10 16.54 -26.66
CA GLN A 3 15.16 15.51 -26.19
C GLN A 3 14.26 15.99 -25.03
N ILE A 4 14.76 16.88 -24.17
CA ILE A 4 14.00 17.44 -23.04
C ILE A 4 13.05 18.52 -23.56
N LEU A 5 13.53 19.38 -24.46
CA LEU A 5 12.67 20.37 -25.14
C LEU A 5 11.62 19.66 -25.98
N CYS A 6 11.97 18.61 -26.72
CA CYS A 6 11.01 17.81 -27.47
C CYS A 6 10.03 17.05 -26.55
N ALA A 7 10.42 16.62 -25.35
CA ALA A 7 9.50 16.02 -24.37
C ALA A 7 8.57 17.04 -23.69
N ILE A 8 8.98 18.31 -23.58
CA ILE A 8 8.16 19.42 -23.04
C ILE A 8 7.25 20.02 -24.13
N GLU A 9 7.73 20.08 -25.37
CA GLU A 9 7.04 20.68 -26.52
C GLU A 9 6.16 19.69 -27.27
N ASN A 10 6.42 18.37 -27.17
CA ASN A 10 5.46 17.37 -27.63
C ASN A 10 4.28 17.38 -26.65
N PRO A 11 3.07 17.75 -27.10
CA PRO A 11 1.91 17.62 -26.24
C PRO A 11 1.81 16.15 -25.80
N LEU A 12 1.47 15.91 -24.53
CA LEU A 12 1.11 14.58 -23.99
C LEU A 12 0.07 13.82 -24.86
N MET A 13 -0.54 14.52 -25.81
CA MET A 13 -1.49 14.05 -26.81
C MET A 13 -0.88 13.26 -27.98
N ASP A 14 0.44 13.34 -28.20
CA ASP A 14 1.11 12.63 -29.31
C ASP A 14 1.67 11.26 -28.90
N VAL A 15 1.26 10.76 -27.72
CA VAL A 15 1.15 9.31 -27.54
C VAL A 15 0.07 8.87 -28.52
N THR A 16 0.47 8.55 -29.74
CA THR A 16 -0.38 8.00 -30.77
C THR A 16 -1.12 6.80 -30.19
N TYR A 17 -2.38 7.02 -29.79
CA TYR A 17 -3.40 5.99 -29.63
C TYR A 17 -3.71 5.45 -31.03
N GLU A 18 -2.68 4.92 -31.69
CA GLU A 18 -2.65 4.64 -33.13
C GLU A 18 -3.53 3.43 -33.49
N ASN A 19 -4.22 2.85 -32.52
CA ASN A 19 -5.30 1.92 -32.72
C ASN A 19 -6.31 2.10 -31.59
N GLU A 20 -7.39 2.88 -31.78
CA GLU A 20 -8.63 2.67 -31.02
C GLU A 20 -9.77 3.56 -31.52
N TRP A 21 -10.63 3.00 -32.36
CA TRP A 21 -12.04 3.42 -32.42
C TRP A 21 -12.80 2.91 -31.18
N SER A 22 -12.13 2.77 -30.03
CA SER A 22 -12.81 2.48 -28.77
C SER A 22 -13.59 3.74 -28.41
N ILE A 23 -14.90 3.56 -28.23
CA ILE A 23 -15.71 4.60 -27.62
C ILE A 23 -15.10 4.83 -26.23
N GLN A 24 -14.66 6.06 -25.98
CA GLN A 24 -14.19 6.47 -24.65
C GLN A 24 -15.27 6.09 -23.64
N ASP A 25 -14.86 5.44 -22.56
CA ASP A 25 -15.77 5.02 -21.48
C ASP A 25 -16.75 6.18 -21.16
N PRO A 26 -18.07 5.97 -21.36
CA PRO A 26 -19.08 6.99 -21.09
C PRO A 26 -18.99 7.57 -19.67
N ASP A 27 -18.52 6.75 -18.71
CA ASP A 27 -18.32 7.17 -17.32
C ASP A 27 -17.12 8.09 -17.13
N LEU A 28 -16.31 8.31 -18.16
CA LEU A 28 -15.17 9.24 -18.17
C LEU A 28 -15.43 10.48 -19.03
N MET A 29 -16.58 10.52 -19.71
CA MET A 29 -16.95 11.68 -20.50
C MET A 29 -17.20 12.90 -19.60
N PRO A 30 -16.68 14.07 -19.96
CA PRO A 30 -16.92 15.29 -19.20
C PRO A 30 -18.38 15.72 -19.34
N THR A 31 -18.99 16.10 -18.23
CA THR A 31 -20.31 16.73 -18.25
C THR A 31 -20.21 18.25 -18.06
N THR A 32 -21.25 18.97 -18.49
CA THR A 32 -21.38 20.40 -18.18
C THR A 32 -21.45 20.66 -16.67
N ALA A 33 -21.97 19.70 -15.89
CA ALA A 33 -22.00 19.80 -14.43
C ALA A 33 -20.57 19.72 -13.84
N ASP A 34 -19.74 18.83 -14.37
CA ASP A 34 -18.33 18.70 -13.99
C ASP A 34 -17.57 20.03 -14.25
N TRP A 35 -17.79 20.62 -15.43
CA TRP A 35 -17.20 21.92 -15.78
C TRP A 35 -17.67 23.03 -14.84
N ALA A 36 -18.98 23.12 -14.59
CA ALA A 36 -19.56 24.15 -13.73
C ALA A 36 -19.06 24.04 -12.29
N LEU A 37 -18.82 22.82 -11.81
CA LEU A 37 -18.25 22.54 -10.50
C LEU A 37 -16.80 23.06 -10.40
N CYS A 38 -15.93 22.70 -11.35
CA CYS A 38 -14.55 23.20 -11.39
C CYS A 38 -14.49 24.72 -11.58
N HIS A 39 -15.32 25.28 -12.47
CA HIS A 39 -15.40 26.71 -12.69
C HIS A 39 -15.79 27.45 -11.41
N ARG A 40 -16.82 27.00 -10.70
CA ARG A 40 -17.22 27.60 -9.42
C ARG A 40 -16.08 27.54 -8.41
N PHE A 41 -15.44 26.39 -8.26
CA PHE A 41 -14.32 26.22 -7.34
C PHE A 41 -13.15 27.18 -7.65
N PHE A 42 -12.70 27.25 -8.90
CA PHE A 42 -11.59 28.13 -9.29
C PHE A 42 -11.91 29.63 -9.18
N MET A 43 -13.17 30.02 -9.38
CA MET A 43 -13.56 31.43 -9.37
C MET A 43 -13.99 31.94 -7.98
N THR A 44 -14.37 31.07 -7.07
CA THR A 44 -14.99 31.48 -5.79
C THR A 44 -14.23 30.99 -4.55
N ASP A 45 -13.49 29.89 -4.63
CA ASP A 45 -12.82 29.30 -3.48
C ASP A 45 -11.35 29.75 -3.39
N LYS A 46 -10.98 30.40 -2.29
CA LYS A 46 -9.59 30.83 -2.04
C LYS A 46 -8.62 29.65 -1.96
N ARG A 47 -9.09 28.45 -1.60
CA ARG A 47 -8.28 27.22 -1.53
C ARG A 47 -7.85 26.74 -2.91
N ALA A 48 -8.59 27.09 -3.97
CA ALA A 48 -8.18 26.79 -5.35
C ALA A 48 -6.84 27.44 -5.72
N GLY A 49 -6.44 28.51 -5.02
CA GLY A 49 -5.16 29.21 -5.26
C GLY A 49 -3.95 28.28 -5.28
N GLY A 50 -3.89 27.27 -4.40
CA GLY A 50 -2.78 26.30 -4.40
C GLY A 50 -2.72 25.43 -5.66
N ILE A 51 -3.88 25.02 -6.17
CA ILE A 51 -3.98 24.24 -7.43
C ILE A 51 -3.65 25.13 -8.63
N LEU A 52 -4.13 26.38 -8.63
CA LEU A 52 -3.87 27.37 -9.69
C LEU A 52 -2.40 27.79 -9.78
N LEU A 53 -1.59 27.56 -8.74
CA LEU A 53 -0.13 27.74 -8.82
C LEU A 53 0.54 26.62 -9.62
N SER A 54 -0.07 25.44 -9.67
CA SER A 54 0.48 24.25 -10.35
C SER A 54 -0.11 24.02 -11.75
N LEU A 55 -1.20 24.72 -12.09
CA LEU A 55 -1.95 24.55 -13.32
C LEU A 55 -2.46 25.91 -13.82
N ASP A 56 -2.38 26.15 -15.14
CA ASP A 56 -3.14 27.25 -15.76
C ASP A 56 -4.64 26.96 -15.70
N GLY A 57 -5.29 27.40 -14.62
CA GLY A 57 -6.70 27.11 -14.40
C GLY A 57 -7.63 27.72 -15.45
N ARG A 58 -7.24 28.84 -16.07
CA ARG A 58 -8.04 29.43 -17.15
C ARG A 58 -7.91 28.61 -18.42
N GLY A 59 -6.69 28.29 -18.83
CA GLY A 59 -6.44 27.40 -19.96
C GLY A 59 -7.13 26.04 -19.77
N PHE A 60 -7.08 25.48 -18.56
CA PHE A 60 -7.79 24.26 -18.20
C PHE A 60 -9.31 24.38 -18.39
N LEU A 61 -9.95 25.46 -17.89
CA LEU A 61 -11.40 25.64 -18.03
C LEU A 61 -11.83 25.88 -19.48
N ASP A 62 -11.03 26.63 -20.26
CA ASP A 62 -11.30 26.92 -21.67
C ASP A 62 -11.19 25.65 -22.54
N THR A 63 -10.32 24.72 -22.14
CA THR A 63 -10.10 23.45 -22.86
C THR A 63 -10.68 22.23 -22.14
N PHE A 64 -11.51 22.43 -21.11
CA PHE A 64 -11.94 21.38 -20.18
C PHE A 64 -12.39 20.09 -20.88
N PHE A 65 -13.29 20.17 -21.86
CA PHE A 65 -13.83 19.01 -22.55
C PHE A 65 -12.80 18.21 -23.38
N HIS A 66 -11.63 18.79 -23.63
CA HIS A 66 -10.49 18.16 -24.32
C HIS A 66 -9.39 17.72 -23.34
N GLN A 67 -9.51 18.05 -22.05
CA GLN A 67 -8.54 17.66 -21.04
C GLN A 67 -8.60 16.15 -20.77
N PRO A 68 -7.46 15.51 -20.43
CA PRO A 68 -7.44 14.09 -20.06
C PRO A 68 -8.42 13.78 -18.93
N ALA A 69 -9.14 12.66 -19.04
CA ALA A 69 -10.20 12.29 -18.09
C ALA A 69 -9.76 12.29 -16.62
N PRO A 70 -8.59 11.74 -16.23
CA PRO A 70 -8.18 11.76 -14.82
C PRO A 70 -7.88 13.16 -14.31
N LEU A 71 -7.28 14.03 -15.13
CA LEU A 71 -7.03 15.42 -14.72
C LEU A 71 -8.35 16.11 -14.40
N ARG A 72 -9.36 15.93 -15.26
CA ARG A 72 -10.72 16.41 -14.99
C ARG A 72 -11.29 15.83 -13.71
N LEU A 73 -11.28 14.50 -13.55
CA LEU A 73 -11.85 13.83 -12.40
C LEU A 73 -11.19 14.23 -11.07
N VAL A 74 -9.86 14.39 -11.05
CA VAL A 74 -9.10 14.89 -9.90
C VAL A 74 -9.54 16.29 -9.51
N LEU A 75 -9.67 17.19 -10.49
CA LEU A 75 -10.10 18.55 -10.23
C LEU A 75 -11.58 18.64 -9.87
N CYS A 76 -12.44 17.79 -10.43
CA CYS A 76 -13.84 17.70 -10.04
C CYS A 76 -14.00 17.14 -8.62
N ALA A 77 -13.22 16.13 -8.24
CA ALA A 77 -13.23 15.57 -6.89
C ALA A 77 -12.77 16.60 -5.86
N ALA A 78 -11.68 17.31 -6.15
CA ALA A 78 -11.21 18.41 -5.31
C ALA A 78 -12.26 19.52 -5.19
N ALA A 79 -12.85 19.93 -6.31
CA ALA A 79 -13.91 20.94 -6.33
C ALA A 79 -15.16 20.50 -5.56
N ALA A 80 -15.59 19.24 -5.70
CA ALA A 80 -16.71 18.64 -4.96
C ALA A 80 -16.41 18.63 -3.46
N HIS A 81 -15.23 18.16 -3.06
CA HIS A 81 -14.82 18.04 -1.67
C HIS A 81 -14.77 19.41 -0.95
N PHE A 82 -14.28 20.45 -1.63
CA PHE A 82 -14.20 21.78 -1.03
C PHE A 82 -15.50 22.60 -1.15
N SER A 83 -16.40 22.24 -2.07
CA SER A 83 -17.67 22.93 -2.25
C SER A 83 -18.67 22.57 -1.15
N LEU A 84 -19.07 23.56 -0.35
CA LEU A 84 -20.07 23.40 0.72
C LEU A 84 -21.48 23.02 0.20
N GLU A 85 -21.74 23.25 -1.08
CA GLU A 85 -23.05 23.01 -1.70
C GLU A 85 -23.18 21.62 -2.33
N THR A 86 -22.08 20.86 -2.39
CA THR A 86 -22.06 19.55 -3.03
C THR A 86 -22.45 18.48 -2.02
N SER A 87 -23.37 17.58 -2.39
CA SER A 87 -23.72 16.47 -1.51
C SER A 87 -22.55 15.49 -1.37
N GLU A 88 -22.44 14.85 -0.22
CA GLU A 88 -21.43 13.83 0.04
C GLU A 88 -21.46 12.70 -1.00
N GLN A 89 -22.66 12.31 -1.45
CA GLN A 89 -22.86 11.33 -2.52
C GLN A 89 -22.18 11.73 -3.84
N VAL A 90 -22.26 13.01 -4.23
CA VAL A 90 -21.61 13.50 -5.45
C VAL A 90 -20.09 13.51 -5.27
N THR A 91 -19.59 13.97 -4.13
CA THR A 91 -18.16 13.94 -3.82
C THR A 91 -17.61 12.50 -3.86
N LEU A 92 -18.33 11.56 -3.23
CA LEU A 92 -17.98 10.13 -3.26
C LEU A 92 -18.04 9.54 -4.67
N SER A 93 -18.99 9.97 -5.51
CA SER A 93 -19.06 9.49 -6.90
C SER A 93 -17.79 9.83 -7.70
N TYR A 94 -17.20 11.02 -7.47
CA TYR A 94 -15.93 11.38 -8.07
C TYR A 94 -14.76 10.58 -7.50
N TYR A 95 -14.71 10.37 -6.19
CA TYR A 95 -13.68 9.52 -5.58
C TYR A 95 -13.76 8.07 -6.07
N ASN A 96 -14.96 7.53 -6.23
CA ASN A 96 -15.17 6.18 -6.76
C ASN A 96 -14.72 6.07 -8.22
N ARG A 97 -14.99 7.10 -9.05
CA ARG A 97 -14.48 7.17 -10.43
C ARG A 97 -12.96 7.31 -10.48
N MET A 98 -12.35 8.13 -9.61
CA MET A 98 -10.89 8.27 -9.54
C MET A 98 -10.17 7.05 -8.98
N GLY A 99 -10.81 6.33 -8.06
CA GLY A 99 -10.23 5.20 -7.35
C GLY A 99 -10.09 3.94 -8.19
N GLN A 100 -10.60 3.92 -9.43
CA GLN A 100 -10.51 2.75 -10.28
C GLN A 100 -9.08 2.60 -10.84
N PRO A 101 -8.40 1.47 -10.58
CA PRO A 101 -7.06 1.24 -11.09
C PRO A 101 -7.00 1.27 -12.62
N ALA A 102 -8.06 0.82 -13.30
CA ALA A 102 -8.15 0.83 -14.75
C ALA A 102 -8.00 2.24 -15.34
N ILE A 103 -8.42 3.27 -14.61
CA ILE A 103 -8.29 4.67 -15.01
C ILE A 103 -6.96 5.23 -14.52
N GLY A 104 -6.57 4.97 -13.26
CA GLY A 104 -5.38 5.58 -12.67
C GLY A 104 -4.05 5.03 -13.22
N GLN A 105 -3.96 3.71 -13.45
CA GLN A 105 -2.71 3.03 -13.80
C GLN A 105 -2.08 3.53 -15.11
N PRO A 106 -2.80 3.71 -16.24
CA PRO A 106 -2.18 4.20 -17.47
C PRO A 106 -1.51 5.57 -17.30
N PHE A 107 -2.14 6.48 -16.57
CA PHE A 107 -1.61 7.83 -16.34
C PHE A 107 -0.46 7.82 -15.35
N PHE A 108 -0.58 6.99 -14.32
CA PHE A 108 0.52 6.82 -13.40
C PHE A 108 1.74 6.22 -14.12
N LYS A 109 1.53 5.28 -15.05
CA LYS A 109 2.60 4.79 -15.93
C LYS A 109 3.24 5.91 -16.74
N VAL A 110 2.45 6.78 -17.38
CA VAL A 110 3.00 7.93 -18.11
C VAL A 110 3.81 8.84 -17.19
N ALA A 111 3.33 9.12 -15.97
CA ALA A 111 4.07 9.90 -14.99
C ALA A 111 5.41 9.25 -14.61
N LEU A 112 5.46 7.93 -14.47
CA LEU A 112 6.69 7.18 -14.19
C LEU A 112 7.65 7.16 -15.40
N ASP A 113 7.12 7.07 -16.61
CA ASP A 113 7.90 7.17 -17.84
C ASP A 113 8.48 8.59 -17.97
N MET A 114 7.72 9.63 -17.63
CA MET A 114 8.20 11.02 -17.53
C MET A 114 9.28 11.19 -16.46
N CYS A 115 9.12 10.59 -15.28
CA CYS A 115 10.16 10.57 -14.24
C CYS A 115 11.48 10.03 -14.78
N SER A 116 11.40 8.96 -15.58
CA SER A 116 12.57 8.34 -16.21
C SER A 116 13.16 9.25 -17.29
N ALA A 117 12.33 9.78 -18.19
CA ALA A 117 12.74 10.65 -19.30
C ALA A 117 13.38 11.97 -18.83
N LEU A 118 12.86 12.56 -17.75
CA LEU A 118 13.40 13.77 -17.12
C LEU A 118 14.57 13.50 -16.17
N MET A 119 15.01 12.23 -16.08
CA MET A 119 16.10 11.77 -15.23
C MET A 119 15.90 12.17 -13.75
N LEU A 120 14.67 12.10 -13.24
CA LEU A 120 14.34 12.47 -11.86
C LEU A 120 14.93 11.50 -10.82
N HIS A 121 15.41 10.34 -11.27
CA HIS A 121 16.14 9.36 -10.46
C HIS A 121 17.60 9.76 -10.18
N ILE A 122 18.04 10.92 -10.66
CA ILE A 122 19.33 11.53 -10.33
C ILE A 122 19.05 12.81 -9.54
N ASP A 123 19.72 12.97 -8.41
CA ASP A 123 19.55 14.15 -7.56
C ASP A 123 19.81 15.44 -8.35
N PRO A 124 18.99 16.48 -8.19
CA PRO A 124 19.21 17.74 -8.91
C PRO A 124 20.53 18.43 -8.55
N ASP A 125 21.14 18.13 -7.39
CA ASP A 125 22.50 18.62 -7.05
C ASP A 125 23.60 17.89 -7.85
N ASP A 126 23.30 16.69 -8.33
CA ASP A 126 24.23 15.82 -9.06
C ASP A 126 23.92 15.79 -10.58
N SER A 127 23.17 16.79 -11.08
CA SER A 127 22.64 16.88 -12.45
C SER A 127 23.26 18.05 -13.24
N PRO A 128 24.45 17.90 -13.86
CA PRO A 128 25.14 18.99 -14.55
C PRO A 128 24.34 19.68 -15.66
N TRP A 129 23.42 18.95 -16.30
CA TRP A 129 22.56 19.50 -17.35
C TRP A 129 21.53 20.51 -16.82
N LEU A 130 21.29 20.57 -15.50
CA LEU A 130 20.38 21.54 -14.88
C LEU A 130 21.08 22.82 -14.42
N HIS A 131 22.42 22.89 -14.44
CA HIS A 131 23.17 24.04 -13.91
C HIS A 131 22.78 25.37 -14.57
N HIS A 132 22.45 25.36 -15.85
CA HIS A 132 22.05 26.56 -16.59
C HIS A 132 20.69 27.13 -16.16
N LEU A 133 19.83 26.32 -15.51
CA LEU A 133 18.52 26.74 -15.01
C LEU A 133 18.61 27.49 -13.68
N GLN A 134 19.72 27.38 -12.96
CA GLN A 134 19.92 28.00 -11.64
C GLN A 134 18.80 27.69 -10.65
N LEU A 135 18.38 26.42 -10.59
CA LEU A 135 17.27 25.98 -9.74
C LEU A 135 17.48 26.40 -8.28
N THR A 136 16.44 26.98 -7.71
CA THR A 136 16.34 27.28 -6.29
C THR A 136 16.33 26.00 -5.46
N GLU A 137 16.67 26.11 -4.18
CA GLU A 137 16.63 24.96 -3.26
C GLU A 137 15.23 24.36 -3.11
N ILE A 138 14.18 25.15 -3.36
CA ILE A 138 12.77 24.72 -3.37
C ILE A 138 12.49 23.87 -4.61
N GLU A 139 12.82 24.36 -5.81
CA GLU A 139 12.58 23.62 -7.06
C GLU A 139 13.35 22.30 -7.07
N LYS A 140 14.57 22.27 -6.53
CA LYS A 140 15.31 21.03 -6.32
C LYS A 140 14.57 20.09 -5.38
N GLU A 141 14.03 20.60 -4.28
CA GLU A 141 13.28 19.79 -3.32
C GLU A 141 11.96 19.27 -3.89
N GLU A 142 11.23 20.08 -4.65
CA GLU A 142 10.02 19.67 -5.35
C GLU A 142 10.30 18.51 -6.31
N ARG A 143 11.41 18.56 -7.05
CA ARG A 143 11.85 17.43 -7.90
C ARG A 143 12.11 16.17 -7.09
N ARG A 144 12.81 16.25 -5.94
CA ARG A 144 13.03 15.09 -5.05
C ARG A 144 11.71 14.53 -4.53
N ARG A 145 10.81 15.40 -4.08
CA ARG A 145 9.49 15.02 -3.55
C ARG A 145 8.65 14.32 -4.59
N PHE A 146 8.60 14.86 -5.81
CA PHE A 146 7.88 14.25 -6.91
C PHE A 146 8.42 12.85 -7.22
N PHE A 147 9.75 12.69 -7.32
CA PHE A 147 10.38 11.40 -7.52
C PHE A 147 10.02 10.40 -6.40
N TRP A 148 10.21 10.77 -5.14
CA TRP A 148 9.94 9.88 -4.00
C TRP A 148 8.46 9.52 -3.86
N ASN A 149 7.55 10.46 -4.16
CA ASN A 149 6.11 10.15 -4.21
C ASN A 149 5.80 9.13 -5.30
N CYS A 150 6.37 9.28 -6.49
CA CYS A 150 6.20 8.30 -7.56
C CYS A 150 6.75 6.92 -7.18
N VAL A 151 7.94 6.85 -6.58
CA VAL A 151 8.50 5.58 -6.08
C VAL A 151 7.62 4.97 -5.00
N PHE A 152 7.18 5.78 -4.03
CA PHE A 152 6.33 5.32 -2.94
C PHE A 152 5.01 4.74 -3.46
N THR A 153 4.31 5.46 -4.33
CA THR A 153 3.06 5.01 -4.93
C THR A 153 3.28 3.73 -5.75
N LEU A 154 4.34 3.67 -6.57
CA LEU A 154 4.68 2.50 -7.37
C LEU A 154 4.94 1.26 -6.50
N ARG A 155 5.76 1.40 -5.45
CA ARG A 155 6.08 0.28 -4.55
C ARG A 155 4.89 -0.18 -3.73
N THR A 156 4.08 0.78 -3.28
CA THR A 156 2.83 0.51 -2.58
C THR A 156 1.89 -0.30 -3.48
N GLU A 157 1.67 0.15 -4.72
CA GLU A 157 0.81 -0.56 -5.67
C GLU A 157 1.35 -1.96 -6.00
N GLN A 158 2.66 -2.08 -6.27
CA GLN A 158 3.32 -3.36 -6.50
C GLN A 158 3.19 -4.33 -5.32
N SER A 159 3.11 -3.80 -4.09
CA SER A 159 2.96 -4.64 -2.90
C SER A 159 1.55 -5.23 -2.78
N PHE A 160 0.52 -4.51 -3.21
CA PHE A 160 -0.88 -4.92 -3.07
C PHE A 160 -1.45 -5.63 -4.29
N SER A 161 -1.02 -5.26 -5.50
CA SER A 161 -1.64 -5.68 -6.76
C SER A 161 -0.72 -6.58 -7.58
N ALA A 162 -1.24 -7.73 -7.99
CA ALA A 162 -0.56 -8.60 -8.96
C ALA A 162 -0.48 -7.97 -10.37
N ASP A 163 -1.32 -6.97 -10.64
CA ASP A 163 -1.42 -6.21 -11.90
C ASP A 163 -0.77 -4.83 -11.83
N ALA A 164 0.04 -4.57 -10.82
CA ALA A 164 0.74 -3.31 -10.70
C ALA A 164 1.70 -3.08 -11.89
N ILE A 165 2.02 -1.81 -12.13
CA ILE A 165 3.00 -1.40 -13.14
C ILE A 165 4.36 -2.06 -12.82
N GLN A 166 4.89 -2.82 -13.78
CA GLN A 166 6.19 -3.52 -13.65
C GLN A 166 7.34 -2.62 -14.10
N LEU A 167 7.52 -1.48 -13.41
CA LEU A 167 8.66 -0.59 -13.59
C LEU A 167 9.58 -0.65 -12.36
N ASP A 168 10.88 -0.46 -12.57
CA ASP A 168 11.85 -0.31 -11.50
C ASP A 168 12.52 1.07 -11.58
N LEU A 169 12.28 1.92 -10.58
CA LEU A 169 12.91 3.23 -10.45
C LEU A 169 14.07 3.14 -9.44
N PRO A 170 15.32 3.43 -9.85
CA PRO A 170 16.46 3.32 -8.96
C PRO A 170 16.43 4.42 -7.89
N THR A 171 16.43 4.03 -6.62
CA THR A 171 16.31 4.96 -5.48
C THR A 171 17.64 5.49 -4.96
N GLY A 172 18.76 4.84 -5.31
CA GLY A 172 20.09 5.20 -4.78
C GLY A 172 20.67 6.51 -5.30
N GLY A 173 20.07 7.10 -6.34
CA GLY A 173 20.56 8.32 -7.00
C GLY A 173 19.95 9.61 -6.49
N VAL A 174 18.97 9.58 -5.59
CA VAL A 174 18.23 10.77 -5.11
C VAL A 174 18.34 10.88 -3.60
N ARG A 175 18.66 12.06 -3.08
CA ARG A 175 18.77 12.28 -1.63
C ARG A 175 17.39 12.20 -0.96
N PRO A 176 17.33 11.87 0.35
CA PRO A 176 16.08 11.91 1.10
C PRO A 176 15.44 13.30 1.09
N MET A 177 14.11 13.34 1.15
CA MET A 177 13.35 14.60 1.25
C MET A 177 13.66 15.30 2.58
N ARG A 178 13.99 16.59 2.51
CA ARG A 178 14.31 17.43 3.67
C ARG A 178 13.24 18.49 3.89
N ALA A 179 13.14 18.96 5.12
CA ALA A 179 12.29 20.11 5.41
C ALA A 179 12.81 21.37 4.71
N VAL A 180 11.90 22.18 4.17
CA VAL A 180 12.21 23.50 3.59
C VAL A 180 11.35 24.52 4.30
N THR A 181 11.97 25.40 5.08
CA THR A 181 11.28 26.30 6.02
C THR A 181 11.06 27.71 5.50
N GLU A 182 11.70 28.10 4.39
CA GLU A 182 11.64 29.45 3.81
C GLU A 182 11.53 29.39 2.28
N PRO A 183 10.87 30.36 1.61
CA PRO A 183 10.18 31.53 2.13
C PRO A 183 8.66 31.36 2.37
N TYR A 184 8.06 30.22 2.04
CA TYR A 184 6.63 29.96 2.28
C TYR A 184 6.38 28.53 2.79
N SER A 185 5.32 28.38 3.60
CA SER A 185 4.78 27.14 4.21
C SER A 185 5.76 25.97 4.31
N ALA A 186 6.28 25.73 5.51
CA ALA A 186 7.28 24.70 5.75
C ALA A 186 6.85 23.35 5.14
N LEU A 187 7.55 22.92 4.09
CA LEU A 187 7.40 21.56 3.58
C LEU A 187 7.97 20.64 4.67
N PRO A 188 7.18 19.73 5.27
CA PRO A 188 7.65 18.90 6.36
C PRO A 188 8.71 17.92 5.86
N SER A 189 9.62 17.52 6.74
CA SER A 189 10.51 16.39 6.45
C SER A 189 9.67 15.16 6.15
N MET A 190 10.08 14.39 5.13
CA MET A 190 9.47 13.13 4.74
C MET A 190 10.55 12.04 4.63
N ASP A 191 11.52 12.10 5.54
CA ASP A 191 12.68 11.20 5.60
C ASP A 191 12.31 9.71 5.75
N SER A 192 11.11 9.40 6.24
CA SER A 192 10.58 8.02 6.31
C SER A 192 10.28 7.37 4.96
N HIS A 193 10.06 8.16 3.89
CA HIS A 193 9.62 7.59 2.60
C HIS A 193 10.65 6.66 1.97
N GLY A 194 11.94 7.02 2.02
CA GLY A 194 13.01 6.17 1.50
C GLY A 194 13.05 4.79 2.17
N PRO A 195 13.17 4.73 3.51
CA PRO A 195 13.05 3.49 4.27
C PRO A 195 11.76 2.70 3.97
N LEU A 196 10.60 3.36 3.92
CA LEU A 196 9.33 2.70 3.62
C LEU A 196 9.30 2.10 2.21
N CYS A 197 9.80 2.82 1.19
CA CYS A 197 9.93 2.31 -0.17
C CYS A 197 10.81 1.05 -0.23
N ASN A 198 11.87 1.01 0.57
CA ASN A 198 12.75 -0.17 0.66
C ASN A 198 12.03 -1.36 1.32
N VAL A 199 11.20 -1.13 2.34
CA VAL A 199 10.36 -2.18 2.94
C VAL A 199 9.38 -2.73 1.93
N TYR A 200 8.65 -1.86 1.24
CA TYR A 200 7.74 -2.29 0.18
C TYR A 200 8.48 -3.04 -0.94
N GLY A 201 9.71 -2.63 -1.28
CA GLY A 201 10.56 -3.38 -2.21
C GLY A 201 10.82 -4.82 -1.78
N VAL A 202 11.07 -5.06 -0.48
CA VAL A 202 11.19 -6.41 0.08
C VAL A 202 9.87 -7.17 -0.01
N ILE A 203 8.75 -6.55 0.38
CA ILE A 203 7.42 -7.16 0.30
C ILE A 203 7.09 -7.57 -1.15
N VAL A 204 7.35 -6.70 -2.13
CA VAL A 204 7.18 -6.98 -3.56
C VAL A 204 8.03 -8.16 -4.00
N ALA A 205 9.29 -8.25 -3.55
CA ALA A 205 10.17 -9.35 -3.87
C ALA A 205 9.68 -10.68 -3.27
N ILE A 206 9.21 -10.68 -2.02
CA ILE A 206 8.60 -11.85 -1.36
C ILE A 206 7.34 -12.27 -2.11
N LYS A 207 6.45 -11.33 -2.43
CA LYS A 207 5.23 -11.59 -3.20
C LYS A 207 5.54 -12.24 -4.54
N ARG A 208 6.44 -11.66 -5.32
CA ARG A 208 6.87 -12.21 -6.62
C ARG A 208 7.50 -13.58 -6.50
N HIS A 209 8.22 -13.87 -5.41
CA HIS A 209 8.77 -15.20 -5.19
C HIS A 209 7.67 -16.25 -4.97
N HIS A 210 6.62 -15.90 -4.21
CA HIS A 210 5.52 -16.81 -3.89
C HIS A 210 4.38 -16.85 -4.93
N THR A 211 4.51 -16.14 -6.06
CA THR A 211 3.61 -16.38 -7.21
C THR A 211 3.89 -17.73 -7.88
N VAL A 212 5.09 -18.28 -7.71
CA VAL A 212 5.46 -19.62 -8.19
C VAL A 212 5.38 -20.59 -7.02
N VAL A 213 4.55 -21.62 -7.18
CA VAL A 213 4.39 -22.64 -6.15
C VAL A 213 5.62 -23.54 -6.11
N PRO A 214 6.23 -23.76 -4.93
CA PRO A 214 7.40 -24.60 -4.79
C PRO A 214 7.07 -26.06 -5.10
N THR A 215 8.09 -26.83 -5.47
CA THR A 215 7.95 -28.26 -5.77
C THR A 215 7.96 -29.13 -4.51
N SER A 216 8.49 -28.61 -3.39
CA SER A 216 8.55 -29.29 -2.08
C SER A 216 8.51 -28.30 -0.91
N VAL A 217 8.21 -28.79 0.30
CA VAL A 217 8.25 -27.99 1.55
C VAL A 217 9.68 -27.53 1.88
N GLU A 218 10.69 -28.32 1.54
CA GLU A 218 12.09 -27.97 1.77
C GLU A 218 12.52 -26.74 0.94
N GLU A 219 12.01 -26.61 -0.28
CA GLU A 219 12.29 -25.48 -1.17
C GLU A 219 11.78 -24.14 -0.61
N ILE A 220 10.68 -24.15 0.15
CA ILE A 220 10.15 -22.96 0.85
C ILE A 220 11.17 -22.40 1.85
N ILE A 221 12.01 -23.27 2.42
CA ILE A 221 12.89 -22.91 3.53
C ILE A 221 14.33 -22.68 3.05
N THR A 222 14.77 -23.49 2.09
CA THR A 222 16.19 -23.64 1.75
C THR A 222 16.56 -23.17 0.35
N SER A 223 15.60 -22.69 -0.44
CA SER A 223 15.92 -22.20 -1.79
C SER A 223 16.88 -21.01 -1.77
N GLU A 224 17.69 -20.91 -2.80
CA GLU A 224 18.60 -19.79 -3.00
C GLU A 224 17.84 -18.45 -3.04
N SER A 225 16.64 -18.44 -3.61
CA SER A 225 15.73 -17.30 -3.62
C SER A 225 15.35 -16.82 -2.22
N VAL A 226 15.04 -17.75 -1.29
CA VAL A 226 14.71 -17.42 0.10
C VAL A 226 15.92 -16.83 0.82
N LEU A 227 17.11 -17.38 0.59
CA LEU A 227 18.35 -16.80 1.12
C LEU A 227 18.62 -15.40 0.56
N ALA A 228 18.37 -15.17 -0.73
CA ALA A 228 18.49 -13.87 -1.35
C ALA A 228 17.50 -12.85 -0.76
N LEU A 229 16.25 -13.25 -0.53
CA LEU A 229 15.24 -12.42 0.15
C LEU A 229 15.65 -12.08 1.58
N GLY A 230 16.16 -13.06 2.33
CA GLY A 230 16.69 -12.83 3.68
C GLY A 230 17.84 -11.82 3.69
N ASN A 231 18.77 -11.93 2.75
CA ASN A 231 19.87 -10.96 2.58
C ASN A 231 19.34 -9.57 2.20
N TYR A 232 18.33 -9.49 1.35
CA TYR A 232 17.71 -8.22 0.98
C TYR A 232 17.04 -7.56 2.19
N LEU A 233 16.28 -8.32 2.98
CA LEU A 233 15.67 -7.84 4.22
C LEU A 233 16.71 -7.33 5.22
N LEU A 234 17.80 -8.08 5.44
CA LEU A 234 18.90 -7.66 6.32
C LEU A 234 19.59 -6.39 5.81
N LYS A 235 19.76 -6.25 4.50
CA LYS A 235 20.29 -5.03 3.88
C LYS A 235 19.37 -3.84 4.14
N VAL A 236 18.06 -4.00 3.95
CA VAL A 236 17.09 -2.92 4.20
C VAL A 236 17.07 -2.56 5.68
N HIS A 237 16.97 -3.54 6.58
CA HIS A 237 16.99 -3.32 8.02
C HIS A 237 18.28 -2.63 8.48
N SER A 238 19.46 -3.03 7.99
CA SER A 238 20.73 -2.40 8.37
C SER A 238 20.93 -0.99 7.84
N SER A 239 20.15 -0.59 6.83
CA SER A 239 20.15 0.78 6.27
C SER A 239 19.18 1.74 6.97
N MET A 240 18.28 1.23 7.82
CA MET A 240 17.33 2.06 8.54
C MET A 240 17.98 2.76 9.72
N GLU A 241 17.60 4.02 9.93
CA GLU A 241 17.95 4.76 11.13
C GLU A 241 17.20 4.18 12.35
N ASP A 242 17.85 4.19 13.52
CA ASP A 242 17.31 3.61 14.76
C ASP A 242 15.92 4.17 15.13
N ARG A 243 15.62 5.43 14.81
CA ARG A 243 14.32 6.07 15.05
C ARG A 243 13.15 5.47 14.23
N PHE A 244 13.45 4.75 13.15
CA PHE A 244 12.44 4.04 12.37
C PHE A 244 12.32 2.57 12.79
N LEU A 245 13.22 2.11 13.66
CA LEU A 245 13.24 0.75 14.17
C LEU A 245 12.49 0.69 15.50
N LEU A 246 11.61 -0.30 15.62
CA LEU A 246 11.12 -0.69 16.94
C LEU A 246 12.24 -1.42 17.69
N ILE A 247 13.00 -0.69 18.48
CA ILE A 247 14.01 -1.25 19.38
C ILE A 247 13.33 -1.59 20.69
N ALA A 248 13.00 -2.86 20.89
CA ALA A 248 12.52 -3.35 22.16
C ALA A 248 13.69 -3.69 23.09
N GLU A 249 13.61 -3.31 24.37
CA GLU A 249 14.57 -3.70 25.41
C GLU A 249 14.76 -5.22 25.48
N SER A 250 13.68 -5.97 25.22
CA SER A 250 13.70 -7.42 25.08
C SER A 250 13.20 -7.84 23.70
N PRO A 251 13.91 -8.74 22.99
CA PRO A 251 13.41 -9.29 21.74
C PRO A 251 12.12 -10.11 21.92
N GLN A 252 11.76 -10.46 23.16
CA GLN A 252 10.58 -11.26 23.50
C GLN A 252 9.38 -10.39 23.88
N PHE A 253 9.59 -9.14 24.30
CA PHE A 253 8.54 -8.27 24.81
C PHE A 253 8.72 -6.86 24.27
N VAL A 254 7.68 -6.34 23.61
CA VAL A 254 7.55 -4.91 23.36
C VAL A 254 6.78 -4.34 24.54
N SER A 255 7.49 -3.61 25.40
CA SER A 255 6.89 -2.91 26.53
C SER A 255 6.28 -1.58 26.09
N TRP A 256 5.34 -1.05 26.87
CA TRP A 256 4.82 0.31 26.65
C TRP A 256 5.93 1.37 26.72
N SER A 257 7.00 1.13 27.49
CA SER A 257 8.19 1.99 27.50
C SER A 257 8.88 2.03 26.14
N ASP A 258 9.02 0.88 25.46
CA ASP A 258 9.57 0.79 24.10
C ASP A 258 8.70 1.54 23.07
N GLU A 259 7.40 1.68 23.33
CA GLU A 259 6.48 2.46 22.50
C GLU A 259 6.59 3.97 22.76
N SER A 260 6.92 4.37 23.99
CA SER A 260 6.92 5.78 24.43
C SER A 260 8.24 6.54 24.21
N CYS A 261 9.33 5.85 23.89
CA CYS A 261 10.68 6.43 23.81
C CYS A 261 10.88 7.49 22.70
N ASP A 262 9.88 7.76 21.86
CA ASP A 262 10.01 8.59 20.65
C ASP A 262 9.43 10.02 20.76
N ALA A 263 8.93 10.44 21.93
CA ALA A 263 8.27 11.76 22.02
C ALA A 263 9.21 12.94 22.37
N SER A 264 10.39 12.71 22.96
CA SER A 264 11.31 13.80 23.28
C SER A 264 12.75 13.31 23.57
N THR A 265 13.67 13.69 22.69
CA THR A 265 15.14 13.81 22.91
C THR A 265 16.00 12.55 23.15
N SER A 266 17.02 12.47 22.29
CA SER A 266 18.37 11.88 22.44
C SER A 266 18.73 11.17 23.75
N PHE A 267 18.89 9.85 23.66
CA PHE A 267 19.75 9.08 24.56
C PHE A 267 20.92 8.47 23.76
N THR A 268 22.15 8.69 24.23
CA THR A 268 23.33 7.96 23.74
C THR A 268 23.22 6.50 24.15
N VAL A 269 22.87 5.63 23.21
CA VAL A 269 22.87 4.17 23.42
C VAL A 269 24.28 3.61 23.21
N SER A 270 24.75 2.84 24.19
CA SER A 270 26.05 2.19 24.17
C SER A 270 26.14 1.11 23.08
N ARG A 271 27.26 1.07 22.37
CA ARG A 271 27.56 0.29 21.15
C ARG A 271 27.68 -1.24 21.29
N ASN A 272 27.04 -1.88 22.26
CA ASN A 272 27.36 -3.27 22.64
C ASN A 272 26.35 -4.38 22.33
N THR A 273 25.56 -4.25 21.26
CA THR A 273 24.77 -5.36 20.71
C THR A 273 24.89 -5.45 19.20
N ARG A 274 26.12 -5.67 18.72
CA ARG A 274 26.38 -6.26 17.40
C ARG A 274 26.95 -7.65 17.63
N HIS A 275 26.48 -8.61 16.84
CA HIS A 275 26.73 -10.07 16.88
C HIS A 275 25.72 -10.81 17.73
N TYR A 276 24.74 -11.44 17.06
CA TYR A 276 24.27 -12.82 17.27
C TYR A 276 23.10 -13.10 16.32
N TYR A 277 23.38 -13.57 15.10
CA TYR A 277 22.41 -14.35 14.30
C TYR A 277 23.18 -15.20 13.28
N TYR A 278 23.51 -16.43 13.68
CA TYR A 278 23.88 -17.52 12.77
C TYR A 278 23.26 -18.80 13.33
N GLY A 279 22.41 -19.45 12.51
CA GLY A 279 21.98 -20.85 12.69
C GLY A 279 20.56 -21.06 13.22
N ASN A 280 19.70 -21.62 12.36
CA ASN A 280 18.54 -22.50 12.66
C ASN A 280 17.12 -21.96 12.89
N ARG A 281 16.69 -20.81 12.37
CA ARG A 281 15.25 -20.42 12.43
C ARG A 281 14.78 -19.59 11.23
N THR A 282 14.51 -20.22 10.08
CA THR A 282 14.03 -19.50 8.88
C THR A 282 12.50 -19.35 8.86
N ILE A 283 11.74 -20.36 9.34
CA ILE A 283 10.27 -20.24 9.49
C ILE A 283 9.92 -19.31 10.66
N CYS A 284 10.60 -19.47 11.81
CA CYS A 284 10.51 -18.52 12.91
C CYS A 284 11.05 -17.13 12.53
N GLY A 285 12.01 -17.06 11.59
CA GLY A 285 12.53 -15.81 11.06
C GLY A 285 11.44 -15.03 10.33
N ILE A 286 10.73 -15.65 9.39
CA ILE A 286 9.60 -15.01 8.69
C ILE A 286 8.56 -14.55 9.72
N CYS A 287 8.13 -15.42 10.64
CA CYS A 287 7.08 -15.09 11.60
C CYS A 287 7.46 -14.13 12.76
N ILE A 288 8.73 -14.09 13.18
CA ILE A 288 9.25 -13.12 14.18
C ILE A 288 9.56 -11.78 13.52
N THR A 289 10.07 -11.80 12.29
CA THR A 289 10.24 -10.56 11.51
C THR A 289 8.87 -10.00 11.16
N ASP A 290 7.86 -10.86 10.95
CA ASP A 290 6.45 -10.50 10.80
C ASP A 290 5.81 -9.97 12.09
N PHE A 291 6.29 -10.32 13.28
CA PHE A 291 5.80 -9.71 14.53
C PHE A 291 6.38 -8.31 14.75
N ARG A 292 7.66 -8.11 14.41
CA ARG A 292 8.26 -6.76 14.38
C ARG A 292 7.65 -5.93 13.26
N LEU A 293 7.38 -6.55 12.12
CA LEU A 293 6.65 -5.98 11.00
C LEU A 293 5.21 -5.67 11.46
N LEU A 294 4.50 -6.55 12.16
CA LEU A 294 3.16 -6.31 12.73
C LEU A 294 3.16 -5.11 13.67
N SER A 295 4.08 -5.05 14.64
CA SER A 295 4.17 -3.90 15.54
C SER A 295 4.58 -2.62 14.79
N PHE A 296 5.47 -2.74 13.80
CA PHE A 296 5.85 -1.65 12.89
C PHE A 296 4.70 -1.21 11.98
N LEU A 297 3.87 -2.13 11.48
CA LEU A 297 2.73 -1.92 10.60
C LEU A 297 1.56 -1.32 11.38
N VAL A 298 1.35 -1.75 12.63
CA VAL A 298 0.44 -1.11 13.59
C VAL A 298 0.95 0.29 13.93
N LYS A 299 2.26 0.48 14.15
CA LYS A 299 2.84 1.82 14.33
C LYS A 299 2.71 2.69 13.07
N ILE A 300 2.87 2.14 11.86
CA ILE A 300 2.60 2.84 10.60
C ILE A 300 1.13 3.26 10.56
N ALA A 301 0.20 2.35 10.86
CA ALA A 301 -1.22 2.64 10.92
C ALA A 301 -1.55 3.79 11.89
N GLU A 302 -0.96 3.76 13.09
CA GLU A 302 -1.11 4.79 14.11
C GLU A 302 -0.44 6.12 13.72
N THR A 303 0.71 6.05 13.05
CA THR A 303 1.48 7.20 12.58
C THR A 303 0.77 7.89 11.42
N GLU A 304 0.27 7.14 10.44
CA GLU A 304 -0.56 7.64 9.34
C GLU A 304 -1.83 8.32 9.86
N LYS A 305 -2.46 7.74 10.90
CA LYS A 305 -3.59 8.37 11.62
C LYS A 305 -3.19 9.69 12.29
N ARG A 306 -2.04 9.76 12.97
CA ARG A 306 -1.53 10.99 13.61
C ARG A 306 -1.26 12.10 12.60
N PHE A 307 -0.81 11.76 11.40
CA PHE A 307 -0.53 12.74 10.34
C PHE A 307 -1.77 13.20 9.57
N SER A 308 -2.98 12.80 9.97
CA SER A 308 -4.24 13.23 9.34
C SER A 308 -4.23 13.01 7.83
N ILE A 309 -3.60 11.92 7.36
CA ILE A 309 -3.72 11.46 5.98
C ILE A 309 -5.13 10.89 5.85
N GLN A 310 -6.10 11.78 5.64
CA GLN A 310 -7.55 11.55 5.81
C GLN A 310 -8.19 10.61 4.79
N ALA A 311 -7.43 10.13 3.82
CA ALA A 311 -7.82 9.00 3.00
C ALA A 311 -6.68 8.00 3.11
N HIS A 312 -6.97 6.74 3.37
CA HIS A 312 -6.50 5.60 2.59
C HIS A 312 -6.68 4.34 3.42
N THR A 313 -7.17 3.31 2.75
CA THR A 313 -7.27 1.93 3.20
C THR A 313 -5.89 1.28 3.43
N GLN A 314 -4.81 2.07 3.43
CA GLN A 314 -3.42 1.62 3.51
C GLN A 314 -3.09 0.85 4.79
N PRO A 315 -3.57 1.23 5.99
CA PRO A 315 -3.30 0.45 7.20
C PRO A 315 -4.03 -0.90 7.24
N LEU A 316 -5.07 -1.07 6.44
CA LEU A 316 -5.89 -2.29 6.45
C LEU A 316 -5.10 -3.49 5.92
N TYR A 317 -4.36 -3.35 4.82
CA TYR A 317 -3.64 -4.50 4.23
C TYR A 317 -2.53 -5.02 5.15
N PRO A 318 -1.69 -4.16 5.76
CA PRO A 318 -0.82 -4.56 6.84
C PRO A 318 -1.53 -5.27 8.00
N ALA A 319 -2.67 -4.76 8.45
CA ALA A 319 -3.46 -5.36 9.52
C ALA A 319 -4.09 -6.71 9.12
N PHE A 320 -4.46 -6.86 7.86
CA PHE A 320 -4.97 -8.11 7.29
C PHE A 320 -3.88 -9.18 7.24
N GLU A 321 -2.71 -8.84 6.72
CA GLU A 321 -1.56 -9.74 6.60
C GLU A 321 -1.04 -10.16 7.98
N SER A 322 -1.04 -9.22 8.89
CA SER A 322 -0.85 -9.44 10.32
C SER A 322 -1.82 -10.49 10.88
N ALA A 323 -3.12 -10.38 10.58
CA ALA A 323 -4.11 -11.36 10.99
C ALA A 323 -3.84 -12.74 10.36
N ILE A 324 -3.43 -12.80 9.09
CA ILE A 324 -3.07 -14.04 8.38
C ILE A 324 -1.91 -14.75 9.07
N VAL A 325 -0.81 -14.04 9.34
CA VAL A 325 0.37 -14.62 10.00
C VAL A 325 0.01 -15.20 11.35
N ILE A 326 -0.74 -14.44 12.15
CA ILE A 326 -1.14 -14.85 13.51
C ILE A 326 -2.06 -16.07 13.46
N TRP A 327 -3.07 -16.02 12.59
CA TRP A 327 -3.98 -17.12 12.36
C TRP A 327 -3.23 -18.37 11.90
N PHE A 328 -2.31 -18.26 10.95
CA PHE A 328 -1.52 -19.38 10.49
C PHE A 328 -0.71 -20.00 11.63
N LEU A 329 0.02 -19.18 12.40
CA LEU A 329 0.85 -19.64 13.51
C LEU A 329 0.04 -20.39 14.59
N ILE A 330 -1.19 -19.97 14.85
CA ILE A 330 -2.00 -20.52 15.94
C ILE A 330 -2.85 -21.69 15.45
N CYS A 331 -3.47 -21.58 14.27
CA CYS A 331 -4.50 -22.50 13.79
C CYS A 331 -3.98 -23.56 12.82
N ARG A 332 -2.96 -23.24 12.03
CA ARG A 332 -2.51 -24.07 10.89
C ARG A 332 -1.12 -24.66 11.07
N MET A 333 -0.22 -23.97 11.77
CA MET A 333 1.11 -24.47 12.04
C MET A 333 1.06 -25.67 12.99
N ASP A 334 1.84 -26.69 12.68
CA ASP A 334 1.93 -27.92 13.48
C ASP A 334 2.34 -27.61 14.94
N PRO A 335 1.72 -28.26 15.94
CA PRO A 335 1.99 -28.00 17.36
C PRO A 335 3.47 -28.12 17.77
N GLU A 336 4.25 -29.01 17.16
CA GLU A 336 5.68 -29.14 17.46
C GLU A 336 6.44 -27.86 17.09
N TRP A 337 6.08 -27.25 15.96
CA TRP A 337 6.69 -26.01 15.48
C TRP A 337 6.30 -24.80 16.32
N ARG A 338 5.12 -24.82 16.95
CA ARG A 338 4.69 -23.77 17.91
C ARG A 338 5.64 -23.64 19.09
N THR A 339 6.29 -24.72 19.50
CA THR A 339 7.28 -24.68 20.59
C THR A 339 8.54 -23.88 20.20
N THR A 340 8.80 -23.72 18.90
CA THR A 340 9.94 -22.97 18.39
C THR A 340 9.65 -21.47 18.31
N VAL A 341 8.38 -21.09 18.16
CA VAL A 341 7.94 -19.69 18.23
C VAL A 341 8.21 -19.17 19.65
N PRO A 342 8.84 -17.99 19.81
CA PRO A 342 9.17 -17.45 21.12
C PRO A 342 7.97 -17.45 22.07
N SER A 343 8.24 -17.36 23.37
CA SER A 343 7.29 -17.39 24.51
C SER A 343 6.10 -16.41 24.46
N LEU A 344 5.96 -15.63 23.39
CA LEU A 344 4.84 -14.73 23.07
C LEU A 344 3.47 -15.37 23.28
N LEU A 345 3.25 -16.61 22.80
CA LEU A 345 1.98 -17.32 23.02
C LEU A 345 1.79 -17.78 24.47
N ASN A 346 2.89 -18.03 25.19
CA ASN A 346 2.85 -18.70 26.50
C ASN A 346 2.82 -17.73 27.70
N GLN A 347 3.32 -16.49 27.57
CA GLN A 347 3.46 -15.59 28.72
C GLN A 347 2.50 -14.41 28.75
N ASN A 348 1.89 -14.03 27.62
CA ASN A 348 0.93 -12.91 27.62
C ASN A 348 -0.15 -13.01 26.53
N TRP A 349 -0.69 -14.21 26.29
CA TRP A 349 -1.77 -14.41 25.31
C TRP A 349 -2.96 -13.46 25.54
N LYS A 350 -3.31 -13.17 26.79
CA LYS A 350 -4.43 -12.27 27.08
C LYS A 350 -4.21 -10.86 26.50
N ASP A 351 -3.04 -10.25 26.73
CA ASP A 351 -2.74 -8.92 26.18
C ASP A 351 -2.70 -8.95 24.65
N PHE A 352 -2.09 -9.98 24.07
CA PHE A 352 -2.01 -10.14 22.62
C PHE A 352 -3.40 -10.31 21.98
N ARG A 353 -4.27 -11.12 22.59
CA ARG A 353 -5.67 -11.28 22.18
C ARG A 353 -6.42 -9.96 22.27
N ASP A 354 -6.29 -9.24 23.37
CA ASP A 354 -7.00 -7.99 23.58
C ASP A 354 -6.53 -6.93 22.56
N ARG A 355 -5.24 -6.91 22.18
CA ARG A 355 -4.70 -6.09 21.07
C ARG A 355 -5.24 -6.49 19.70
N LEU A 356 -5.40 -7.79 19.43
CA LEU A 356 -5.98 -8.30 18.19
C LEU A 356 -7.46 -7.96 18.05
N LEU A 357 -8.23 -8.13 19.13
CA LEU A 357 -9.63 -7.71 19.18
C LEU A 357 -9.74 -6.20 19.00
N PHE A 358 -8.84 -5.42 19.62
CA PHE A 358 -8.77 -3.99 19.39
C PHE A 358 -8.49 -3.65 17.92
N LEU A 359 -7.55 -4.34 17.27
CA LEU A 359 -7.26 -4.15 15.84
C LEU A 359 -8.48 -4.45 14.97
N LEU A 360 -9.21 -5.53 15.26
CA LEU A 360 -10.46 -5.85 14.57
C LEU A 360 -11.53 -4.77 14.77
N GLU A 361 -11.76 -4.34 16.01
CA GLU A 361 -12.74 -3.29 16.32
C GLU A 361 -12.33 -1.95 15.71
N PHE A 362 -11.03 -1.66 15.67
CA PHE A 362 -10.49 -0.50 14.95
C PHE A 362 -10.79 -0.58 13.46
N VAL A 363 -10.51 -1.72 12.81
CA VAL A 363 -10.79 -1.96 11.40
C VAL A 363 -12.30 -1.90 11.10
N LYS A 364 -13.15 -2.47 11.96
CA LYS A 364 -14.61 -2.32 11.88
C LYS A 364 -15.01 -0.86 12.03
N GLY A 365 -14.43 -0.13 12.98
CA GLY A 365 -14.72 1.28 13.23
C GLY A 365 -14.34 2.18 12.06
N LEU A 366 -13.22 1.89 11.38
CA LEU A 366 -12.83 2.56 10.14
C LEU A 366 -13.90 2.38 9.04
N LEU A 367 -14.58 1.23 8.99
CA LEU A 367 -15.66 1.01 8.03
C LEU A 367 -17.00 1.54 8.50
N LEU A 368 -17.41 1.34 9.76
CA LEU A 368 -18.73 1.78 10.24
C LEU A 368 -18.86 3.31 10.30
N GLY A 369 -17.74 4.02 10.44
CA GLY A 369 -17.71 5.49 10.31
C GLY A 369 -17.96 5.98 8.88
N GLN A 370 -17.85 5.10 7.89
CA GLN A 370 -18.24 5.35 6.51
C GLN A 370 -19.57 4.61 6.31
N HIS A 371 -20.64 5.26 5.88
CA HIS A 371 -21.97 4.62 5.71
C HIS A 371 -22.02 3.59 4.54
N HIS A 372 -21.00 2.75 4.36
CA HIS A 372 -20.81 1.86 3.24
C HIS A 372 -21.06 0.40 3.64
N GLU A 373 -22.31 -0.02 3.54
CA GLU A 373 -22.71 -1.44 3.62
C GLU A 373 -22.19 -2.30 2.43
N SER A 374 -21.52 -1.70 1.43
CA SER A 374 -21.18 -2.33 0.14
C SER A 374 -19.71 -2.16 -0.29
N GLY A 375 -18.79 -1.93 0.64
CA GLY A 375 -17.40 -1.62 0.30
C GLY A 375 -16.54 -2.81 -0.17
N MET A 376 -15.59 -2.55 -1.07
CA MET A 376 -14.47 -3.44 -1.48
C MET A 376 -13.74 -4.11 -0.31
N LEU A 377 -13.81 -3.53 0.88
CA LEU A 377 -13.11 -3.98 2.08
C LEU A 377 -13.90 -5.00 2.92
N MET A 378 -15.21 -5.13 2.72
CA MET A 378 -16.04 -6.03 3.52
C MET A 378 -15.55 -7.48 3.48
N PRO A 379 -15.19 -8.06 2.31
CA PRO A 379 -14.65 -9.42 2.26
C PRO A 379 -13.36 -9.61 3.07
N ILE A 380 -12.46 -8.61 3.06
CA ILE A 380 -11.22 -8.64 3.85
C ILE A 380 -11.56 -8.70 5.35
N ILE A 381 -12.49 -7.88 5.80
CA ILE A 381 -12.89 -7.85 7.21
C ILE A 381 -13.60 -9.12 7.64
N THR A 382 -14.51 -9.64 6.81
CA THR A 382 -15.15 -10.94 7.06
C THR A 382 -14.10 -12.04 7.20
N CYS A 383 -13.08 -12.01 6.33
CA CYS A 383 -11.95 -12.93 6.43
C CYS A 383 -11.16 -12.76 7.73
N MET A 384 -10.81 -11.53 8.13
CA MET A 384 -10.14 -11.26 9.41
C MET A 384 -10.96 -11.75 10.61
N GLN A 385 -12.27 -11.53 10.60
CA GLN A 385 -13.17 -11.98 11.68
C GLN A 385 -13.19 -13.51 11.77
N ALA A 386 -13.30 -14.19 10.63
CA ALA A 386 -13.27 -15.65 10.58
C ALA A 386 -11.92 -16.20 11.11
N MET A 387 -10.80 -15.59 10.70
CA MET A 387 -9.46 -15.94 11.21
C MET A 387 -9.38 -15.79 12.73
N MET A 388 -9.87 -14.68 13.27
CA MET A 388 -9.78 -14.41 14.71
C MET A 388 -10.71 -15.30 15.53
N THR A 389 -11.88 -15.65 14.99
CA THR A 389 -12.76 -16.66 15.61
C THR A 389 -12.04 -18.00 15.72
N GLU A 390 -11.41 -18.48 14.64
CA GLU A 390 -10.62 -19.73 14.68
C GLU A 390 -9.47 -19.65 15.68
N VAL A 391 -8.77 -18.51 15.74
CA VAL A 391 -7.67 -18.28 16.70
C VAL A 391 -8.17 -18.44 18.13
N VAL A 392 -9.29 -17.78 18.46
CA VAL A 392 -9.87 -17.84 19.81
C VAL A 392 -10.32 -19.26 20.14
N GLU A 393 -11.00 -19.95 19.22
CA GLU A 393 -11.44 -21.33 19.41
C GLU A 393 -10.27 -22.31 19.60
N THR A 394 -9.24 -22.19 18.78
CA THR A 394 -8.04 -23.03 18.85
C THR A 394 -7.36 -22.89 20.21
N LEU A 395 -7.33 -21.67 20.75
CA LEU A 395 -6.66 -21.40 22.02
C LEU A 395 -7.51 -21.79 23.24
N LEU A 396 -8.83 -21.74 23.13
CA LEU A 396 -9.73 -22.20 24.19
C LEU A 396 -9.80 -23.73 24.26
N THR A 397 -9.80 -24.41 23.11
CA THR A 397 -10.03 -25.86 23.02
C THR A 397 -8.74 -26.66 22.89
N GLY A 398 -7.64 -26.04 22.44
CA GLY A 398 -6.41 -26.73 22.04
C GLY A 398 -6.54 -27.55 20.75
N ALA A 399 -7.73 -27.64 20.17
CA ALA A 399 -7.99 -28.35 18.93
C ALA A 399 -7.95 -27.37 17.75
N SER A 400 -7.32 -27.77 16.64
CA SER A 400 -7.56 -27.07 15.38
C SER A 400 -9.04 -27.21 15.04
N PRO A 401 -9.72 -26.17 14.52
CA PRO A 401 -11.14 -26.22 14.14
C PRO A 401 -11.33 -27.21 12.99
N GLY A 402 -11.40 -28.50 13.33
CA GLY A 402 -11.66 -29.59 12.43
C GLY A 402 -13.15 -29.81 12.35
N SER A 403 -13.73 -29.56 11.19
CA SER A 403 -15.13 -29.91 10.82
C SER A 403 -16.25 -29.15 11.52
N ALA A 404 -16.16 -27.82 11.60
CA ALA A 404 -17.39 -27.03 11.69
C ALA A 404 -18.34 -27.39 10.52
N GLU A 405 -19.66 -27.28 10.73
CA GLU A 405 -20.65 -27.58 9.69
C GLU A 405 -20.31 -26.85 8.38
N PRO A 406 -20.55 -27.47 7.21
CA PRO A 406 -20.24 -26.87 5.92
C PRO A 406 -21.04 -25.58 5.75
N VAL A 407 -20.36 -24.44 5.90
CA VAL A 407 -20.89 -23.12 5.54
C VAL A 407 -20.76 -22.96 4.03
N GLU A 408 -21.64 -22.12 3.48
CA GLU A 408 -21.57 -21.69 2.09
C GLU A 408 -20.17 -21.19 1.75
N GLU A 409 -19.62 -21.67 0.63
CA GLU A 409 -18.27 -21.31 0.20
C GLU A 409 -18.20 -19.80 -0.11
N ILE A 410 -17.40 -19.06 0.65
CA ILE A 410 -17.18 -17.63 0.44
C ILE A 410 -15.87 -17.44 -0.29
N ILE A 411 -15.91 -17.06 -1.56
CA ILE A 411 -14.71 -16.71 -2.32
C ILE A 411 -14.47 -15.20 -2.23
N VAL A 412 -13.38 -14.80 -1.58
CA VAL A 412 -12.92 -13.42 -1.51
C VAL A 412 -12.23 -13.07 -2.82
N GLY A 413 -12.95 -12.36 -3.70
CA GLY A 413 -12.48 -11.87 -4.99
C GLY A 413 -12.88 -10.41 -5.22
N MET A 414 -12.16 -9.70 -6.09
CA MET A 414 -12.59 -8.37 -6.54
C MET A 414 -13.35 -8.50 -7.85
N LYS A 415 -14.67 -8.27 -7.81
CA LYS A 415 -15.49 -8.13 -9.02
C LYS A 415 -15.34 -6.71 -9.55
N VAL A 416 -14.88 -6.56 -10.79
CA VAL A 416 -14.89 -5.27 -11.50
C VAL A 416 -16.23 -5.14 -12.20
N CYS A 417 -17.06 -4.18 -11.77
CA CYS A 417 -18.30 -3.81 -12.45
C CYS A 417 -18.09 -2.50 -13.20
N SER A 418 -18.56 -2.42 -14.44
CA SER A 418 -18.74 -1.13 -15.13
C SER A 418 -19.74 -0.29 -14.34
N ILE A 419 -19.50 1.01 -14.23
CA ILE A 419 -20.46 1.89 -13.55
C ILE A 419 -21.75 1.89 -14.39
N GLY A 420 -22.89 1.67 -13.76
CA GLY A 420 -24.20 1.69 -14.43
C GLY A 420 -24.58 0.42 -15.21
N ALA A 421 -23.74 -0.61 -15.29
CA ALA A 421 -24.16 -1.91 -15.79
C ALA A 421 -25.07 -2.61 -14.76
N GLU A 422 -26.27 -3.02 -15.19
CA GLU A 422 -27.12 -3.89 -14.37
C GLU A 422 -26.42 -5.24 -14.17
N GLU A 423 -26.48 -5.81 -12.96
CA GLU A 423 -25.70 -6.99 -12.54
C GLU A 423 -25.92 -8.26 -13.38
N HIS A 424 -26.91 -8.27 -14.29
CA HIS A 424 -27.51 -9.50 -14.78
C HIS A 424 -26.89 -10.13 -16.03
N ASP A 425 -26.11 -9.43 -16.87
CA ASP A 425 -25.81 -9.96 -18.22
C ASP A 425 -24.33 -10.06 -18.64
N GLU A 426 -23.35 -9.55 -17.88
CA GLU A 426 -21.93 -9.66 -18.27
C GLU A 426 -21.12 -10.63 -17.39
N PRO A 427 -20.25 -11.47 -18.00
CA PRO A 427 -19.35 -12.33 -17.24
C PRO A 427 -18.42 -11.46 -16.40
N SER A 428 -18.60 -11.51 -15.09
CA SER A 428 -17.80 -10.71 -14.18
C SER A 428 -16.35 -11.20 -14.17
N ILE A 429 -15.41 -10.31 -14.52
CA ILE A 429 -13.99 -10.60 -14.38
C ILE A 429 -13.62 -10.48 -12.90
N THR A 430 -13.34 -11.61 -12.27
CA THR A 430 -12.79 -11.65 -10.92
C THR A 430 -11.30 -11.35 -10.96
N ARG A 431 -10.88 -10.29 -10.27
CA ARG A 431 -9.48 -9.95 -10.03
C ARG A 431 -9.05 -10.39 -8.64
N GLU A 432 -7.74 -10.55 -8.50
CA GLU A 432 -7.10 -10.80 -7.20
C GLU A 432 -7.35 -9.61 -6.27
N PRO A 433 -7.90 -9.83 -5.07
CA PRO A 433 -8.06 -8.75 -4.11
C PRO A 433 -6.71 -8.21 -3.66
N TRP A 434 -6.71 -6.95 -3.24
CA TRP A 434 -5.50 -6.32 -2.73
C TRP A 434 -5.06 -6.95 -1.40
N ALA A 435 -3.87 -7.52 -1.40
CA ALA A 435 -3.18 -8.11 -0.27
C ALA A 435 -1.67 -8.21 -0.59
N PHE A 436 -0.82 -8.44 0.41
CA PHE A 436 0.59 -8.72 0.15
C PHE A 436 0.77 -10.12 -0.43
N LEU A 437 0.29 -11.16 0.25
CA LEU A 437 0.48 -12.55 -0.17
C LEU A 437 -0.82 -13.32 -0.43
N GLY A 438 -1.94 -12.87 0.13
CA GLY A 438 -3.18 -13.65 0.11
C GLY A 438 -3.14 -14.79 1.13
N LEU A 439 -3.83 -15.90 0.87
CA LEU A 439 -3.90 -17.04 1.79
C LEU A 439 -2.98 -18.20 1.40
N LEU A 440 -2.30 -18.11 0.24
CA LEU A 440 -1.39 -19.13 -0.25
C LEU A 440 -2.04 -20.53 -0.25
N GLY A 441 -3.25 -20.61 -0.80
CA GLY A 441 -4.05 -21.82 -0.96
C GLY A 441 -4.76 -22.31 0.31
N MET A 442 -4.59 -21.63 1.44
CA MET A 442 -5.23 -22.00 2.70
C MET A 442 -6.68 -21.52 2.75
N GLU A 443 -7.51 -22.24 3.50
CA GLU A 443 -8.92 -21.90 3.72
C GLU A 443 -9.13 -21.42 5.16
N VAL A 444 -9.87 -20.32 5.33
CA VAL A 444 -10.26 -19.79 6.64
C VAL A 444 -11.69 -20.24 6.92
N GLY A 445 -11.91 -20.85 8.08
CA GLY A 445 -13.21 -21.38 8.45
C GLY A 445 -13.71 -22.45 7.48
N PRO A 446 -15.01 -22.76 7.57
CA PRO A 446 -15.70 -23.61 6.63
C PRO A 446 -15.93 -22.87 5.29
N GLY A 447 -14.91 -22.85 4.43
CA GLY A 447 -15.07 -22.49 3.01
C GLY A 447 -14.76 -21.06 2.62
N LEU A 448 -14.16 -20.22 3.48
CA LEU A 448 -13.63 -18.93 3.01
C LEU A 448 -12.31 -19.14 2.28
N ARG A 449 -12.28 -18.74 1.01
CA ARG A 449 -11.16 -18.89 0.09
C ARG A 449 -10.72 -17.55 -0.47
N TRP A 450 -9.44 -17.43 -0.80
CA TRP A 450 -8.91 -16.28 -1.51
C TRP A 450 -8.89 -16.55 -3.02
N SER A 451 -9.36 -15.60 -3.82
CA SER A 451 -9.32 -15.68 -5.28
C SER A 451 -8.06 -15.01 -5.82
N GLY A 452 -6.92 -15.67 -5.71
CA GLY A 452 -5.63 -15.22 -6.26
C GLY A 452 -5.12 -16.11 -7.39
N ARG A 453 -4.18 -15.58 -8.20
CA ARG A 453 -3.67 -16.29 -9.40
C ARG A 453 -3.02 -17.64 -9.09
N SER A 454 -2.31 -17.73 -7.99
CA SER A 454 -1.56 -18.93 -7.57
C SER A 454 -2.27 -19.74 -6.48
N GLU A 455 -3.42 -19.29 -5.98
CA GLU A 455 -4.11 -19.88 -4.81
C GLU A 455 -4.50 -21.35 -5.04
N ASP A 456 -5.01 -21.69 -6.22
CA ASP A 456 -5.37 -23.07 -6.56
C ASP A 456 -4.17 -23.99 -6.64
N GLU A 457 -3.04 -23.50 -7.15
CA GLU A 457 -1.79 -24.26 -7.23
C GLU A 457 -1.21 -24.49 -5.83
N TRP A 458 -1.20 -23.45 -5.00
CA TRP A 458 -0.79 -23.55 -3.60
C TRP A 458 -1.67 -24.53 -2.83
N ARG A 459 -2.98 -24.53 -3.08
CA ARG A 459 -3.89 -25.48 -2.46
C ARG A 459 -3.61 -26.92 -2.88
N ARG A 460 -3.30 -27.17 -4.15
CA ARG A 460 -2.87 -28.50 -4.61
C ARG A 460 -1.57 -28.91 -3.94
N PHE A 461 -0.65 -27.97 -3.75
CA PHE A 461 0.60 -28.21 -3.03
C PHE A 461 0.35 -28.64 -1.59
N TRP A 462 -0.46 -27.91 -0.81
CA TRP A 462 -0.80 -28.28 0.57
C TRP A 462 -1.70 -29.52 0.71
N LYS A 463 -2.37 -29.96 -0.37
CA LYS A 463 -3.08 -31.26 -0.36
C LYS A 463 -2.14 -32.44 -0.59
N LYS A 464 -0.98 -32.19 -1.17
CA LYS A 464 0.02 -33.22 -1.49
C LYS A 464 0.93 -33.53 -0.30
N TYR A 465 1.22 -32.53 0.52
CA TYR A 465 2.09 -32.59 1.70
C TYR A 465 1.26 -32.44 2.96
#